data_AF-A0AAD8JAT9-F1
#
_entry.id   AF-A0AAD8JAT9-F1
#
_cell.length_a   1.000
_cell.length_b   1.000
_cell.length_c   1.000
_cell.angle_alpha   90.00
_cell.angle_beta   90.00
_cell.angle_gamma   90.00
#
_symmetry.space_group_name_H-M   'P 1'
#
loop_
_entity.id
_entity.type
_entity.pdbx_description
1 polymer ?
#
loop_
_entity_poly.entity_id
_entity_poly.type
_entity_poly.pdbx_seq_one_letter_code
_entity_poly.pdbx_strand_id
1 'polypeptide(L)'
;MARKMELKFDKYWGETNLVMSIGAVLDPRFKMILPKFCFPTLYPISSDSEKNLRYLRNALTDLYLEYCKEDKDALTRNESSEVSSPDANFFNEQRETPKGINDYESFIRESGGIIEPIKSELKST
;
A
#
# COMPACT_ATOMS: atom_id res chain seq x y z
N MET A 1 20.22 7.27 22.38
CA MET A 1 19.25 6.15 22.25
C MET A 1 18.84 5.90 20.81
N ALA A 2 18.51 6.94 20.03
CA ALA A 2 18.11 6.84 18.62
C ALA A 2 18.99 5.90 17.76
N ARG A 3 20.33 6.05 17.79
CA ARG A 3 21.25 5.18 17.03
C ARG A 3 21.11 3.67 17.30
N LYS A 4 20.76 3.26 18.52
CA LYS A 4 20.56 1.83 18.82
C LYS A 4 19.25 1.29 18.25
N MET A 5 18.24 2.15 18.08
CA MET A 5 16.97 1.79 17.44
C MET A 5 17.11 1.76 15.93
N GLU A 6 17.83 2.74 15.36
CA GLU A 6 18.19 2.79 13.93
C GLU A 6 18.92 1.51 13.49
N LEU A 7 19.96 1.07 14.21
CA LEU A 7 20.68 -0.17 13.90
C LEU A 7 19.81 -1.43 13.92
N LYS A 8 18.79 -1.48 14.79
CA LYS A 8 17.82 -2.58 14.80
C LYS A 8 16.86 -2.46 13.64
N PHE A 9 16.44 -1.24 13.31
CA PHE A 9 15.59 -0.97 12.17
C PHE A 9 16.28 -1.41 10.88
N ASP A 10 17.50 -0.98 10.64
CA ASP A 10 18.26 -1.36 9.45
C ASP A 10 18.47 -2.89 9.37
N LYS A 11 18.75 -3.54 10.51
CA LYS A 11 18.93 -4.99 10.56
C LYS A 11 17.68 -5.79 10.18
N TYR A 12 16.49 -5.35 10.58
CA TYR A 12 15.25 -6.10 10.37
C TYR A 12 14.43 -5.60 9.18
N TRP A 13 14.55 -4.31 8.83
CA TRP A 13 13.77 -3.63 7.80
C TRP A 13 14.58 -3.16 6.59
N GLY A 14 15.92 -3.19 6.64
CA GLY A 14 16.75 -2.82 5.49
C GLY A 14 16.62 -3.77 4.28
N GLU A 15 16.37 -5.06 4.53
CA GLU A 15 16.25 -6.09 3.49
C GLU A 15 14.79 -6.54 3.26
N THR A 16 13.91 -6.41 4.25
CA THR A 16 12.50 -6.86 4.19
C THR A 16 11.54 -5.81 3.59
N ASN A 17 12.08 -4.89 2.79
CA ASN A 17 11.30 -3.87 2.10
C ASN A 17 10.19 -4.45 1.21
N LEU A 18 10.38 -5.66 0.65
CA LEU A 18 9.37 -6.28 -0.21
C LEU A 18 8.08 -6.62 0.53
N VAL A 19 8.15 -7.37 1.65
CA VAL A 19 6.96 -7.79 2.40
C VAL A 19 6.21 -6.58 2.95
N MET A 20 6.95 -5.59 3.45
CA MET A 20 6.37 -4.34 3.92
C MET A 20 5.68 -3.58 2.78
N SER A 21 6.30 -3.54 1.60
CA SER A 21 5.73 -2.91 0.41
C SER A 21 4.51 -3.66 -0.12
N ILE A 22 4.48 -4.99 -0.08
CA ILE A 22 3.29 -5.78 -0.42
C ILE A 22 2.15 -5.44 0.54
N GLY A 23 2.40 -5.43 1.86
CA GLY A 23 1.41 -5.03 2.85
C GLY A 23 0.88 -3.60 2.61
N ALA A 24 1.77 -2.68 2.27
CA ALA A 24 1.42 -1.30 1.92
C ALA A 24 0.57 -1.19 0.65
N VAL A 25 0.80 -2.04 -0.36
CA VAL A 25 0.00 -2.05 -1.60
C VAL A 25 -1.37 -2.72 -1.39
N LEU A 26 -1.43 -3.75 -0.57
CA LEU A 26 -2.67 -4.43 -0.23
C LEU A 26 -3.59 -3.58 0.65
N ASP A 27 -3.06 -2.53 1.29
CA ASP A 27 -3.88 -1.53 1.95
C ASP A 27 -4.67 -0.70 0.90
N PRO A 28 -6.02 -0.75 0.92
CA PRO A 28 -6.87 -0.05 -0.04
C PRO A 28 -6.65 1.47 -0.08
N ARG A 29 -6.13 2.06 0.99
CA ARG A 29 -5.89 3.50 1.12
C ARG A 29 -4.68 3.98 0.33
N PHE A 30 -3.67 3.12 0.18
CA PHE A 30 -2.35 3.50 -0.30
C PHE A 30 -2.02 2.92 -1.67
N LYS A 31 -2.40 1.65 -1.90
CA LYS A 31 -2.20 0.94 -3.18
C LYS A 31 -0.74 1.07 -3.68
N MET A 32 -0.55 0.98 -5.00
CA MET A 32 0.76 1.20 -5.66
C MET A 32 1.27 2.66 -5.58
N ILE A 33 0.51 3.59 -4.99
CA ILE A 33 0.91 5.00 -4.94
C ILE A 33 1.96 5.22 -3.85
N LEU A 34 1.83 4.52 -2.73
CA LEU A 34 2.76 4.63 -1.61
C LEU A 34 4.18 4.11 -1.94
N PRO A 35 4.40 2.93 -2.55
CA PRO A 35 5.73 2.51 -2.96
C PRO A 35 6.38 3.43 -4.01
N LYS A 36 5.59 4.04 -4.89
CA LYS A 36 6.09 5.03 -5.87
C LYS A 36 6.62 6.29 -5.20
N PHE A 37 6.01 6.70 -4.09
CA PHE A 37 6.47 7.82 -3.28
C PHE A 37 7.67 7.43 -2.41
N CYS A 38 7.62 6.26 -1.75
CA CYS A 38 8.63 5.87 -0.76
C CYS A 38 9.95 5.38 -1.37
N PHE A 39 9.93 4.64 -2.48
CA PHE A 39 11.17 4.05 -3.03
C PHE A 39 12.20 5.07 -3.53
N PRO A 40 11.83 6.20 -4.18
CA PRO A 40 12.79 7.25 -4.51
C PRO A 40 13.46 7.89 -3.28
N THR A 41 12.77 7.93 -2.13
CA THR A 41 13.32 8.43 -0.87
C THR A 41 14.19 7.40 -0.16
N LEU A 42 13.83 6.12 -0.27
CA LEU A 42 14.53 5.02 0.40
C LEU A 42 15.80 4.59 -0.35
N TYR A 43 15.80 4.68 -1.68
CA TYR A 43 16.92 4.31 -2.53
C TYR A 43 17.51 5.56 -3.18
N PRO A 44 18.70 6.03 -2.74
CA PRO A 44 19.36 7.20 -3.31
C PRO A 44 19.69 7.05 -4.80
N ILE A 45 19.84 5.80 -5.26
CA ILE A 45 20.10 5.46 -6.66
C ILE A 45 18.76 5.21 -7.34
N SER A 46 18.42 6.07 -8.30
CA SER A 46 17.16 6.00 -9.06
C SER A 46 16.96 4.64 -9.75
N SER A 47 18.04 4.05 -10.28
CA SER A 47 17.96 2.73 -10.93
C SER A 47 17.57 1.60 -9.97
N ASP A 48 17.95 1.68 -8.70
CA ASP A 48 17.59 0.68 -7.70
C ASP A 48 16.16 0.87 -7.20
N SER A 49 15.69 2.12 -7.09
CA SER A 49 14.28 2.43 -6.84
C SER A 49 13.36 1.81 -7.90
N GLU A 50 13.67 2.00 -9.18
CA GLU A 50 12.86 1.45 -10.27
C GLU A 50 12.90 -0.09 -10.32
N LYS A 51 14.07 -0.71 -10.07
CA LYS A 51 14.19 -2.17 -9.99
C LYS A 51 13.32 -2.73 -8.86
N ASN A 52 13.37 -2.14 -7.67
CA ASN A 52 12.56 -2.59 -6.53
C ASN A 52 11.06 -2.40 -6.78
N LEU A 53 10.66 -1.31 -7.43
CA LEU A 53 9.27 -1.08 -7.82
C LEU A 53 8.78 -2.12 -8.84
N ARG A 54 9.61 -2.47 -9.84
CA ARG A 54 9.31 -3.53 -10.81
C ARG A 54 9.22 -4.89 -10.14
N TYR A 55 10.15 -5.18 -9.23
CA TYR A 55 10.18 -6.42 -8.47
C TYR A 55 8.93 -6.58 -7.59
N LEU A 56 8.51 -5.52 -6.89
CA LEU A 56 7.25 -5.48 -6.14
C LEU A 56 6.03 -5.77 -7.04
N ARG A 57 5.97 -5.14 -8.21
CA ARG A 57 4.87 -5.34 -9.15
C ARG A 57 4.81 -6.78 -9.67
N ASN A 58 5.97 -7.38 -9.94
CA ASN A 58 6.05 -8.77 -10.37
C ASN A 58 5.58 -9.71 -9.25
N ALA A 59 6.06 -9.52 -8.01
CA ALA A 59 5.64 -10.32 -6.86
C ALA A 59 4.12 -10.28 -6.63
N LEU A 60 3.49 -9.10 -6.76
CA LEU A 60 2.03 -8.97 -6.66
C LEU A 60 1.30 -9.67 -7.81
N THR A 61 1.87 -9.61 -9.02
CA THR A 61 1.31 -10.29 -10.20
C THR A 61 1.41 -11.79 -10.03
N ASP A 62 2.54 -12.31 -9.56
CA ASP A 62 2.77 -13.72 -9.31
C ASP A 62 1.81 -14.25 -8.23
N LEU A 63 1.63 -13.51 -7.13
CA LEU A 63 0.67 -13.85 -6.07
C LEU A 63 -0.76 -13.91 -6.60
N TYR A 64 -1.15 -12.95 -7.45
CA TYR A 64 -2.47 -12.95 -8.08
C TYR A 64 -2.63 -14.13 -9.05
N LEU A 65 -1.61 -14.44 -9.86
CA LEU A 65 -1.64 -15.55 -10.79
C LEU A 65 -1.75 -16.91 -10.07
N GLU A 66 -1.07 -17.07 -8.93
CA GLU A 66 -1.16 -18.25 -8.08
C GLU A 66 -2.57 -18.37 -7.49
N TYR A 67 -3.11 -17.31 -6.90
CA TYR A 67 -4.50 -17.27 -6.42
C TYR A 67 -5.51 -17.65 -7.51
N CYS A 68 -5.37 -17.08 -8.72
CA CYS A 68 -6.25 -17.41 -9.84
C CYS A 68 -6.12 -18.85 -10.35
N LYS A 69 -4.99 -19.52 -10.13
CA LYS A 69 -4.84 -20.94 -10.48
C LYS A 69 -5.59 -21.80 -9.46
N GLU A 70 -5.43 -21.51 -8.18
CA GLU A 70 -6.13 -22.22 -7.09
C GLU A 70 -7.65 -22.05 -7.20
N ASP A 71 -8.13 -20.85 -7.56
CA ASP A 71 -9.55 -20.60 -7.79
C ASP A 71 -10.10 -21.39 -9.00
N LYS A 72 -9.32 -21.53 -10.08
CA LYS A 72 -9.70 -22.36 -11.25
C LYS A 72 -9.70 -23.85 -10.95
N ASP A 73 -8.76 -24.31 -10.13
CA ASP A 73 -8.69 -25.69 -9.65
C ASP A 73 -9.82 -25.98 -8.63
N ALA A 74 -10.28 -24.98 -7.88
CA ALA A 74 -11.45 -25.07 -7.00
C ALA A 74 -12.78 -25.03 -7.79
N LEU A 75 -12.89 -24.18 -8.81
CA LEU A 75 -14.07 -24.06 -9.68
C LEU A 75 -14.29 -25.30 -10.55
N THR A 76 -13.22 -25.98 -11.00
CA THR A 76 -13.34 -27.29 -11.67
C THR A 76 -13.83 -28.40 -10.73
N ARG A 77 -13.87 -28.16 -9.42
CA ARG A 77 -14.34 -29.11 -8.39
C ARG A 77 -15.73 -28.79 -7.83
N ASN A 78 -16.16 -27.53 -7.88
CA ASN A 78 -17.41 -27.07 -7.28
C ASN A 78 -18.26 -26.29 -8.31
N GLU A 79 -18.99 -27.01 -9.17
CA GLU A 79 -20.22 -26.42 -9.71
C GLU A 79 -21.21 -26.22 -8.55
N SER A 80 -21.74 -25.00 -8.42
CA SER A 80 -22.70 -24.48 -7.43
C SER A 80 -22.12 -23.86 -6.14
N SER A 81 -21.88 -22.55 -6.16
CA SER A 81 -22.61 -21.56 -5.34
C SER A 81 -21.98 -20.15 -5.46
N GLU A 82 -22.82 -19.17 -5.80
CA GLU A 82 -22.52 -17.73 -5.75
C GLU A 82 -22.41 -17.26 -4.30
N VAL A 83 -21.40 -16.47 -3.91
CA VAL A 83 -21.54 -15.50 -2.81
C VAL A 83 -20.67 -14.26 -3.02
N SER A 84 -21.33 -13.15 -2.69
CA SER A 84 -21.01 -11.72 -2.69
C SER A 84 -19.70 -11.27 -2.04
N SER A 85 -19.17 -10.17 -2.58
CA SER A 85 -18.10 -9.34 -2.03
C SER A 85 -18.55 -8.59 -0.77
N PRO A 86 -17.70 -8.44 0.28
CA PRO A 86 -17.97 -7.54 1.40
C PRO A 86 -17.34 -6.15 1.22
N ASP A 87 -18.18 -5.13 1.40
CA ASP A 87 -17.87 -3.71 1.48
C ASP A 87 -16.83 -3.36 2.57
N ALA A 88 -15.92 -2.45 2.23
CA ALA A 88 -14.91 -1.91 3.13
C ALA A 88 -15.44 -0.67 3.88
N ASN A 89 -15.53 -0.75 5.22
CA ASN A 89 -15.81 0.42 6.05
C ASN A 89 -14.55 0.98 6.73
N PHE A 90 -14.44 2.30 6.57
CA PHE A 90 -13.41 3.25 6.98
C PHE A 90 -13.23 3.34 8.51
N PHE A 91 -11.97 3.50 8.95
CA PHE A 91 -11.67 4.12 10.25
C PHE A 91 -10.89 5.41 10.01
N ASN A 92 -11.54 6.53 10.33
CA ASN A 92 -11.01 7.88 10.40
C ASN A 92 -10.66 8.16 11.87
N GLU A 93 -9.38 8.33 12.17
CA GLU A 93 -8.91 8.73 13.50
C GLU A 93 -7.94 9.90 13.30
N GLN A 94 -8.35 11.09 13.76
CA GLN A 94 -7.49 12.28 13.75
C GLN A 94 -6.32 12.02 14.70
N ARG A 95 -5.13 11.83 14.13
CA ARG A 95 -3.86 11.88 14.87
C ARG A 95 -2.96 12.92 14.22
N GLU A 96 -2.27 13.70 15.05
CA GLU A 96 -1.32 14.73 14.61
C GLU A 96 -0.32 14.14 13.61
N THR A 97 -0.26 14.72 12.41
CA THR A 97 0.41 14.15 11.25
C THR A 97 1.93 14.33 11.33
N PRO A 98 2.72 13.25 11.30
CA PRO A 98 4.17 13.32 11.14
C PRO A 98 4.56 14.00 9.82
N LYS A 99 5.69 14.72 9.78
CA LYS A 99 6.17 15.51 8.64
C LYS A 99 6.10 14.82 7.27
N GLY A 100 6.33 13.51 7.18
CA GLY A 100 6.30 12.77 5.91
C GLY A 100 4.90 12.57 5.31
N ILE A 101 3.83 12.72 6.11
CA ILE A 101 2.45 12.58 5.61
C ILE A 101 2.05 13.78 4.74
N ASN A 102 2.48 14.99 5.09
CA ASN A 102 2.15 16.20 4.32
C ASN A 102 2.76 16.17 2.90
N ASP A 103 3.97 15.60 2.77
CA ASP A 103 4.65 15.40 1.49
C ASP A 103 3.93 14.34 0.64
N TYR A 104 3.48 13.25 1.28
CA TYR A 104 2.65 12.23 0.64
C TYR A 104 1.28 12.79 0.19
N GLU A 105 0.59 13.56 1.04
CA GLU A 105 -0.67 14.21 0.66
C GLU A 105 -0.51 15.16 -0.51
N SER A 106 0.61 15.89 -0.57
CA SER A 106 0.94 16.77 -1.69
C SER A 106 1.20 15.97 -2.97
N PHE A 107 1.92 14.85 -2.86
CA PHE A 107 2.15 13.92 -3.97
C PHE A 107 0.85 13.29 -4.49
N ILE A 108 -0.10 12.96 -3.61
CA ILE A 108 -1.42 12.43 -4.00
C ILE A 108 -2.23 13.48 -4.75
N ARG A 109 -2.25 14.72 -4.24
CA ARG A 109 -2.91 15.86 -4.87
C ARG A 109 -2.34 16.17 -6.25
N GLU A 110 -1.02 16.05 -6.42
CA GLU A 110 -0.32 16.22 -7.70
C GLU A 110 -0.54 15.05 -8.67
N SER A 111 -0.61 13.82 -8.15
CA SER A 111 -0.81 12.60 -8.95
C SER A 111 -2.26 12.37 -9.39
N GLY A 112 -3.19 13.28 -9.08
CA GLY A 112 -4.61 13.19 -9.43
C GLY A 112 -5.40 12.15 -8.62
N GLY A 113 -4.90 11.75 -7.44
CA GLY A 113 -5.61 10.82 -6.55
C GLY A 113 -6.76 11.52 -5.83
N ILE A 114 -7.94 10.90 -5.82
CA ILE A 114 -9.15 11.42 -5.18
C ILE A 114 -8.89 11.61 -3.68
N ILE A 115 -8.81 12.87 -3.25
CA ILE A 115 -9.14 13.28 -1.88
C ILE A 115 -10.10 14.45 -2.07
N GLU A 116 -11.36 14.17 -2.40
CA GLU A 116 -12.40 15.13 -2.04
C GLU A 116 -12.61 14.97 -0.53
N PRO A 117 -12.27 15.97 0.31
CA PRO A 117 -12.74 15.97 1.67
C PRO A 117 -14.27 16.05 1.62
N ILE A 118 -14.96 14.98 2.00
CA ILE A 118 -16.40 15.03 2.28
C ILE A 118 -16.55 15.91 3.51
N LYS A 119 -16.64 17.22 3.27
CA LYS A 119 -16.94 18.22 4.28
C LYS A 119 -18.34 17.92 4.78
N SER A 120 -18.44 17.37 5.99
CA SER A 120 -19.70 17.28 6.72
C SER A 120 -20.18 18.71 6.97
N GLU A 121 -21.13 19.18 6.16
CA GLU A 121 -21.87 20.41 6.43
C GLU A 121 -22.79 20.13 7.62
N LEU A 122 -22.29 20.38 8.84
CA LEU A 122 -23.14 20.42 10.03
C LEU A 122 -24.05 21.64 9.90
N LYS A 123 -25.25 21.46 9.36
CA LYS A 123 -26.30 22.49 9.45
C LYS A 123 -26.67 22.63 10.92
N SER A 124 -26.14 23.66 11.57
CA SER A 124 -26.66 24.14 12.85
C SER A 124 -28.08 24.61 12.62
N THR A 125 -29.05 23.87 13.17
CA THR A 125 -30.39 24.38 13.46
C THR A 125 -30.39 24.90 14.88
#